data_AF-A0A932ZE67-F1
#
_entry.id   AF-A0A932ZE67-F1
#
_cell.length_a   1.000
_cell.length_b   1.000
_cell.length_c   1.000
_cell.angle_alpha   90.00
_cell.angle_beta   90.00
_cell.angle_gamma   90.00
#
_symmetry.space_group_name_H-M   'P 1'
#
loop_
_entity.id
_entity.type
_entity.pdbx_description
1 polymer ?
#
loop_
_entity_poly.entity_id
_entity_poly.type
_entity_poly.pdbx_seq_one_letter_code
_entity_poly.pdbx_strand_id
1 'polypeptide(L)'
;MAFDLILRNGRLADGDAARATVDIAVADGRIAAIEPRISGDGESVDARGRFVSPGLVESHFHLDKSRILDRVAPLPDRRATDHMMRTSAVKHT
;
A
#
# COMPACT_ATOMS: atom_id res chain seq x y z
N MET A 1 10.25 18.95 12.35
CA MET A 1 9.87 17.57 12.72
C MET A 1 10.60 16.64 11.78
N ALA A 2 11.01 15.46 12.27
CA ALA A 2 11.61 14.43 11.43
C ALA A 2 10.52 13.44 11.01
N PHE A 3 10.48 13.12 9.71
CA PHE A 3 9.59 12.16 9.09
C PHE A 3 10.41 11.02 8.48
N ASP A 4 9.79 9.85 8.32
CA ASP A 4 10.43 8.72 7.62
C ASP A 4 10.48 9.00 6.12
N LEU A 5 9.35 9.45 5.56
CA LEU A 5 9.17 9.73 4.14
C LEU A 5 8.30 10.97 3.95
N ILE A 6 8.63 11.78 2.95
CA ILE A 6 7.79 12.86 2.45
C ILE A 6 7.61 12.68 0.94
N LEU A 7 6.40 12.33 0.52
CA LEU A 7 6.01 12.31 -0.87
C LEU A 7 5.66 13.73 -1.31
N ARG A 8 6.46 14.31 -2.20
CA ARG A 8 6.32 15.71 -2.64
C ARG A 8 5.44 15.82 -3.88
N ASN A 9 4.74 16.94 -4.01
CA ASN A 9 4.03 17.33 -5.24
C ASN A 9 3.03 16.28 -5.79
N GLY A 10 2.27 15.61 -4.93
CA GLY A 10 1.22 14.66 -5.31
C GLY A 10 -0.12 15.32 -5.65
N ARG A 11 -0.92 14.70 -6.51
CA ARG A 11 -2.33 15.07 -6.76
C ARG A 11 -3.28 14.07 -6.09
N LEU A 12 -4.26 14.57 -5.34
CA LEU A 12 -5.30 13.74 -4.69
C LEU A 12 -6.58 13.69 -5.53
N ALA A 13 -7.42 12.67 -5.29
CA ALA A 13 -8.64 12.39 -6.07
C ALA A 13 -9.70 13.48 -5.91
N ASP A 14 -9.78 14.05 -4.71
CA ASP A 14 -10.79 15.05 -4.33
C ASP A 14 -10.40 16.47 -4.77
N GLY A 15 -9.31 16.60 -5.54
CA GLY A 15 -8.85 17.84 -6.11
C GLY A 15 -9.49 18.07 -7.48
N ASP A 16 -10.18 19.21 -7.64
CA ASP A 16 -10.35 19.82 -8.96
C ASP A 16 -9.00 19.78 -9.72
N ALA A 17 -9.01 19.56 -11.03
CA ALA A 17 -7.81 19.61 -11.86
C ALA A 17 -7.03 20.93 -11.68
N ALA A 18 -7.72 22.00 -11.25
CA ALA A 18 -7.19 23.31 -10.88
C ALA A 18 -6.50 23.39 -9.50
N ARG A 19 -6.64 22.38 -8.62
CA ARG A 19 -6.02 22.39 -7.28
C ARG A 19 -4.53 22.07 -7.36
N ALA A 20 -3.73 22.81 -6.59
CA ALA A 20 -2.29 22.63 -6.48
C ALA A 20 -1.93 21.25 -5.90
N THR A 21 -0.73 20.79 -6.23
CA THR A 21 -0.16 19.57 -5.63
C THR A 21 0.05 19.72 -4.12
N VAL A 22 0.11 18.60 -3.41
CA VAL A 22 0.35 18.54 -1.95
C VAL A 22 1.57 17.68 -1.64
N ASP A 23 2.12 17.87 -0.45
CA ASP A 23 3.07 16.96 0.18
C ASP A 23 2.32 16.04 1.15
N ILE A 24 2.77 14.78 1.26
CA ILE A 24 2.28 13.80 2.24
C ILE A 24 3.47 13.32 3.05
N ALA A 25 3.43 13.48 4.37
CA ALA A 25 4.47 12.99 5.27
C ALA A 25 4.03 11.70 5.99
N VAL A 26 4.98 10.78 6.15
CA VAL A 26 4.82 9.52 6.86
C VAL A 26 5.77 9.48 8.05
N ALA A 27 5.25 9.10 9.21
CA ALA A 27 6.03 8.81 10.42
C ALA A 27 5.48 7.56 11.10
N ASP A 28 6.37 6.68 11.54
CA ASP A 28 6.05 5.41 12.21
C ASP A 28 5.03 4.56 11.41
N GLY A 29 5.20 4.55 10.08
CA GLY A 29 4.33 3.82 9.16
C GLY A 29 2.91 4.39 9.01
N ARG A 30 2.65 5.62 9.47
CA ARG A 30 1.35 6.29 9.38
C ARG A 30 1.44 7.62 8.62
N ILE A 31 0.37 8.00 7.95
CA ILE A 31 0.25 9.35 7.39
C ILE A 31 0.20 10.35 8.56
N ALA A 32 1.24 11.16 8.69
CA ALA A 32 1.39 12.14 9.76
C ALA A 32 0.82 13.51 9.38
N ALA A 33 0.94 13.89 8.10
CA ALA A 33 0.43 15.17 7.59
C ALA A 33 0.14 15.09 6.08
N ILE A 34 -0.83 15.91 5.63
CA ILE A 34 -1.13 16.17 4.23
C ILE A 34 -1.35 17.68 4.09
N GLU A 35 -0.42 18.37 3.44
CA GLU A 35 -0.42 19.84 3.36
C GLU A 35 0.12 20.32 2.01
N PRO A 36 -0.18 21.55 1.54
CA PRO A 36 0.35 22.07 0.28
C PRO A 36 1.89 22.06 0.20
N ARG A 37 2.57 22.21 1.34
CA ARG A 37 4.02 22.12 1.46
C ARG A 37 4.38 21.78 2.90
N ILE A 38 5.11 20.69 3.11
CA ILE A 38 5.53 20.26 4.45
C ILE A 38 6.95 20.74 4.73
N SER A 39 7.13 21.40 5.87
CA SER A 39 8.45 21.73 6.41
C SER A 39 8.96 20.61 7.32
N GLY A 40 10.23 20.23 7.18
CA GLY A 40 10.83 19.14 7.95
C GLY A 40 11.75 18.26 7.12
N ASP A 41 12.44 17.37 7.82
CA ASP A 41 13.46 16.49 7.26
C ASP A 41 12.92 15.05 7.18
N GLY A 42 13.38 14.30 6.18
CA GLY A 42 12.98 12.93 5.92
C GLY A 42 13.35 12.51 4.50
N GLU A 43 13.30 11.22 4.19
CA GLU A 43 13.48 10.77 2.80
C GLU A 43 12.44 11.46 1.92
N SER A 44 12.86 12.05 0.80
CA SER A 44 11.95 12.81 -0.06
C SER A 44 11.84 12.17 -1.43
N VAL A 45 10.60 11.90 -1.84
CA VAL A 45 10.29 11.34 -3.17
C VAL A 45 9.37 12.32 -3.89
N ASP A 46 9.80 12.86 -5.03
CA ASP A 46 8.98 13.74 -5.84
C ASP A 46 8.01 12.95 -6.73
N ALA A 47 6.71 13.11 -6.49
CA ALA A 47 5.65 12.51 -7.28
C ALA A 47 5.51 13.19 -8.66
N ARG A 48 6.09 14.38 -8.87
CA ARG A 48 6.07 15.13 -10.13
C ARG A 48 4.66 15.44 -10.64
N GLY A 49 3.76 15.81 -9.73
CA GLY A 49 2.37 16.09 -10.06
C GLY A 49 1.53 14.86 -10.42
N ARG A 50 2.05 13.65 -10.19
CA ARG A 50 1.29 12.41 -10.43
C ARG A 50 0.20 12.22 -9.39
N PHE A 51 -0.79 11.44 -9.79
CA PHE A 51 -1.88 11.03 -8.92
C PHE A 51 -1.38 10.13 -7.78
N VAL A 52 -1.85 10.40 -6.57
CA VAL A 52 -1.61 9.62 -5.37
C VAL A 52 -2.96 9.11 -4.88
N SER A 53 -3.08 7.80 -4.80
CA SER A 53 -4.25 7.12 -4.23
C SER A 53 -3.88 6.45 -2.91
N PRO A 54 -4.87 6.09 -2.09
CA PRO A 54 -4.70 5.00 -1.15
C PRO A 54 -4.18 3.74 -1.85
N GLY A 55 -3.54 2.85 -1.10
CA GLY A 55 -3.17 1.53 -1.61
C GLY A 55 -4.42 0.78 -2.08
N LEU A 56 -4.30 0.06 -3.20
CA LEU A 56 -5.40 -0.75 -3.73
C LEU A 56 -5.68 -1.91 -2.77
N VAL A 57 -6.96 -2.17 -2.51
CA VAL A 57 -7.42 -3.29 -1.68
C VAL A 57 -8.00 -4.36 -2.60
N GLU A 58 -7.33 -5.50 -2.66
CA GLU A 58 -7.80 -6.69 -3.36
C GLU A 58 -8.58 -7.57 -2.39
N SER A 59 -9.87 -7.79 -2.67
CA SER A 59 -10.78 -8.54 -1.80
C SER A 59 -10.66 -10.04 -1.98
N HIS A 60 -10.22 -10.52 -3.14
CA HIS A 60 -10.12 -11.93 -3.44
C HIS A 60 -8.98 -12.23 -4.41
N PHE A 61 -7.88 -12.78 -3.88
CA PHE A 61 -6.72 -13.18 -4.68
C PHE A 61 -6.22 -14.58 -4.33
N HIS A 62 -5.83 -15.33 -5.35
CA HIS A 62 -5.20 -16.65 -5.19
C HIS A 62 -3.67 -16.53 -5.33
N LEU A 63 -2.97 -16.21 -4.23
CA LEU A 63 -1.50 -16.13 -4.20
C LEU A 63 -0.82 -17.46 -4.56
N ASP A 64 -1.46 -18.58 -4.27
CA ASP A 64 -1.01 -19.93 -4.64
C ASP A 64 -0.99 -20.14 -6.17
N LYS A 65 -1.73 -19.33 -6.94
CA LYS A 65 -1.87 -19.45 -8.39
C LYS A 65 -1.21 -18.31 -9.17
N SER A 66 -0.51 -17.40 -8.50
CA SER A 66 0.16 -16.25 -9.14
C SER A 66 1.58 -16.56 -9.65
N ARG A 67 2.02 -17.82 -9.58
CA ARG A 67 3.36 -18.27 -9.99
C ARG A 67 4.50 -17.52 -9.27
N ILE A 68 4.31 -17.23 -7.98
CA ILE A 68 5.31 -16.56 -7.11
C ILE A 68 5.94 -17.51 -6.08
N LEU A 69 5.70 -18.82 -6.18
CA LEU A 69 6.17 -19.81 -5.19
C LEU A 69 7.71 -19.90 -5.12
N ASP A 70 8.39 -19.46 -6.17
CA ASP A 70 9.85 -19.30 -6.23
C ASP A 70 10.35 -18.09 -5.42
N ARG A 71 9.51 -17.08 -5.21
CA ARG A 71 9.85 -15.83 -4.49
C ARG A 71 9.43 -15.87 -3.03
N VAL A 72 8.38 -16.60 -2.71
CA VAL A 72 7.86 -16.75 -1.35
C VAL A 72 7.62 -18.23 -1.09
N ALA A 73 8.53 -18.83 -0.31
CA ALA A 73 8.41 -20.23 0.06
C ALA A 73 7.11 -20.47 0.86
N PRO A 74 6.41 -21.60 0.65
CA PRO A 74 5.30 -22.00 1.49
C PRO A 74 5.73 -22.12 2.95
N LEU A 75 4.82 -21.80 3.88
CA LEU A 75 5.04 -22.13 5.28
C LEU A 75 5.23 -23.66 5.43
N PRO A 76 6.13 -24.12 6.32
CA PRO A 76 6.53 -25.52 6.40
C PRO A 76 5.36 -26.48 6.74
N ASP A 77 4.29 -25.97 7.34
CA ASP A 77 3.07 -26.69 7.70
C ASP A 77 1.88 -26.44 6.75
N ARG A 78 2.10 -25.73 5.63
CA ARG A 78 1.04 -25.39 4.67
C ARG A 78 1.35 -25.89 3.27
N ARG A 79 1.02 -27.15 3.02
CA ARG A 79 1.10 -27.74 1.69
C ARG A 79 0.04 -27.13 0.78
N ALA A 80 0.42 -26.85 -0.47
CA ALA A 80 -0.50 -26.35 -1.48
C ALA A 80 -1.69 -27.30 -1.73
N THR A 81 -1.55 -28.60 -1.46
CA THR A 81 -2.61 -29.61 -1.63
C THR A 81 -3.72 -29.56 -0.59
N ASP A 82 -3.46 -28.97 0.58
CA ASP A 82 -4.37 -29.12 1.73
C ASP A 82 -5.39 -27.96 1.80
N HIS A 83 -5.34 -27.02 0.84
CA HIS A 83 -6.19 -25.84 0.78
C HIS A 83 -7.68 -26.20 0.75
N MET A 84 -8.05 -27.28 0.04
CA MET A 84 -9.44 -27.73 -0.08
C MET A 84 -9.99 -28.26 1.25
N MET A 85 -9.22 -29.11 1.96
CA MET A 85 -9.59 -29.61 3.28
C MET A 85 -9.75 -28.48 4.29
N ARG A 86 -8.84 -27.50 4.29
CA ARG A 86 -8.89 -26.35 5.20
C ARG A 86 -10.07 -25.44 4.91
N THR A 87 -10.36 -25.18 3.64
CA THR A 87 -11.53 -24.36 3.23
C THR A 87 -12.83 -25.06 3.61
N SER A 88 -12.91 -26.38 3.43
CA SER A 88 -14.07 -27.17 3.84
C SER A 88 -14.27 -27.15 5.36
N ALA A 89 -13.21 -27.16 6.16
CA ALA A 89 -13.30 -27.18 7.62
C ALA A 89 -13.90 -25.90 8.23
N VAL A 90 -13.79 -24.75 7.56
CA VAL A 90 -14.39 -23.48 8.00
C VAL A 90 -15.72 -23.15 7.31
N LYS A 91 -16.03 -23.79 6.19
CA LYS A 91 -17.34 -23.65 5.52
C LYS A 91 -18.31 -24.68 6.11
N HIS A 92 -19.03 -24.31 7.16
CA HIS A 92 -20.08 -25.14 7.77
C HIS A 92 -21.43 -25.08 7.03
N THR A 93 -21.39 -24.95 5.70
CA THR A 93 -22.59 -24.97 4.84
C THR A 93 -22.80 -26.35 4.27
#